data_AF-A0AAP2BSR7-F1
#
_entry.id   AF-A0AAP2BSR7-F1
#
_cell.length_a   1.000
_cell.length_b   1.000
_cell.length_c   1.000
_cell.angle_alpha   90.00
_cell.angle_beta   90.00
_cell.angle_gamma   90.00
#
_symmetry.space_group_name_H-M   'P 1'
#
loop_
_entity.id
_entity.type
_entity.pdbx_description
1 polymer ?
#
loop_
_entity_poly.entity_id
_entity_poly.type
_entity_poly.pdbx_seq_one_letter_code
_entity_poly.pdbx_strand_id
1 'polypeptide(L)'
;RYRMTYPVFVLDDVEVFGTGQSCFIDFENPLFLQGRGAFVMGSSYEINRDVVLANYASGNYPNTPTMNPDYVNPQKMQYLRDNPGFIETSNASLHDVNIKAIYTGSTKNGGYGINFVNASHCVAYNIWGSGWTQLIGMGSDTTPETPSNDHCYAWNLHVLEPNQDKTYYSLFFMANSTNCKVTDGYQWSQIPDGTPNGSAGATNMVEDCEIRNIYVPNLGRTASSEGILLNNAKGCTVDNVYIGNATSAVSTFYDVSTFNDADKPNIISNIRANKCTSMVSLRAKYARLKGLAASNCSYELNLANSNASGNVIFDKLTAVNFGAGYLPLNYIQNNSLAGWVKATKVLRPIHCLVNPLTDVVNWGVNKHLETTTAALTLLYPIPDYMKAIAQVRCFFSFASRSETAPKSRITISLRRIAGYNGNIHENPVTEISNYKESSLLTREDGELVTQAFSTTTKGFVPSEGSSNGADNSLDLLIQWTNNVAGNYQKEIEITYWRISQ
;
A
#
# COMPACT_ATOMS: atom_id res chain seq x y z
N ARG A 1 24.23 -35.98 6.25
CA ARG A 1 24.22 -34.56 6.68
C ARG A 1 25.56 -33.96 6.27
N TYR A 2 25.53 -32.95 5.42
CA TYR A 2 26.72 -32.27 4.92
C TYR A 2 26.95 -30.98 5.71
N ARG A 3 28.20 -30.58 5.88
CA ARG A 3 28.59 -29.29 6.46
C ARG A 3 29.42 -28.54 5.44
N MET A 4 29.01 -27.32 5.13
CA MET A 4 29.66 -26.41 4.20
C MET A 4 30.01 -25.13 4.96
N THR A 5 31.19 -24.58 4.69
CA THR A 5 31.70 -23.37 5.35
C THR A 5 31.98 -22.25 4.34
N TYR A 6 31.68 -22.48 3.07
CA TYR A 6 31.99 -21.59 1.96
C TYR A 6 30.98 -21.78 0.82
N PRO A 7 30.79 -20.79 -0.08
CA PRO A 7 29.78 -20.87 -1.14
C PRO A 7 30.03 -21.97 -2.17
N VAL A 8 28.95 -22.58 -2.67
CA VAL A 8 28.97 -23.61 -3.71
C VAL A 8 28.37 -23.06 -4.99
N PHE A 9 29.17 -23.02 -6.06
CA PHE A 9 28.71 -22.58 -7.38
C PHE A 9 28.11 -23.74 -8.16
N VAL A 10 26.91 -23.53 -8.67
CA VAL A 10 26.24 -24.40 -9.65
C VAL A 10 26.49 -23.78 -11.02
N LEU A 11 27.26 -24.49 -11.85
CA LEU A 11 27.74 -23.98 -13.13
C LEU A 11 26.72 -24.17 -14.25
N ASP A 12 27.08 -23.66 -15.43
CA ASP A 12 26.29 -23.78 -16.66
C ASP A 12 25.92 -25.24 -16.97
N ASP A 13 24.65 -25.47 -17.30
CA ASP A 13 24.08 -26.81 -17.58
C ASP A 13 24.30 -27.87 -16.47
N VAL A 14 24.50 -27.44 -15.21
CA VAL A 14 24.67 -28.35 -14.07
C VAL A 14 23.38 -28.47 -13.26
N GLU A 15 23.03 -29.72 -12.93
CA GLU A 15 21.99 -30.08 -11.97
C GLU A 15 22.61 -30.55 -10.64
N VAL A 16 22.17 -29.96 -9.54
CA VAL A 16 22.46 -30.40 -8.18
C VAL A 16 21.16 -30.84 -7.53
N PHE A 17 21.08 -32.11 -7.15
CA PHE A 17 19.88 -32.67 -6.55
C PHE A 17 20.18 -33.43 -5.25
N GLY A 18 19.24 -33.36 -4.33
CA GLY A 18 19.27 -34.12 -3.08
C GLY A 18 18.26 -35.27 -3.06
N THR A 19 17.85 -35.63 -1.84
CA THR A 19 16.87 -36.69 -1.55
C THR A 19 15.61 -36.12 -0.87
N GLY A 20 15.34 -34.84 -1.08
CA GLY A 20 14.22 -34.11 -0.50
C GLY A 20 14.54 -33.53 0.88
N GLN A 21 13.51 -33.39 1.71
CA GLN A 21 13.60 -32.79 3.04
C GLN A 21 14.63 -33.47 3.97
N SER A 22 14.96 -34.74 3.72
CA SER A 22 15.98 -35.51 4.48
C SER A 22 17.42 -35.22 4.07
N CYS A 23 17.65 -34.51 2.97
CA CYS A 23 18.99 -34.12 2.52
C CYS A 23 19.47 -32.86 3.25
N PHE A 24 20.01 -33.02 4.46
CA PHE A 24 20.47 -31.92 5.30
C PHE A 24 21.85 -31.40 4.92
N ILE A 25 21.94 -30.11 4.61
CA ILE A 25 23.16 -29.36 4.34
C ILE A 25 23.21 -28.14 5.27
N ASP A 26 24.16 -28.13 6.19
CA ASP A 26 24.40 -26.99 7.06
C ASP A 26 25.46 -26.08 6.44
N PHE A 27 25.14 -24.79 6.30
CA PHE A 27 26.06 -23.73 5.95
C PHE A 27 26.44 -22.95 7.20
N GLU A 28 27.71 -23.02 7.56
CA GLU A 28 28.25 -22.33 8.72
C GLU A 28 28.77 -20.96 8.36
N ASN A 29 28.31 -19.96 9.11
CA ASN A 29 28.65 -18.55 8.98
C ASN A 29 28.55 -18.02 7.54
N PRO A 30 27.39 -18.15 6.85
CA PRO A 30 27.17 -17.52 5.55
C PRO A 30 27.06 -16.00 5.74
N LEU A 31 28.23 -15.36 5.87
CA LEU A 31 28.39 -13.96 6.23
C LEU A 31 28.60 -13.09 4.98
N PHE A 32 28.48 -11.77 5.17
CA PHE A 32 28.73 -10.79 4.10
C PHE A 32 30.07 -10.96 3.39
N LEU A 33 31.14 -11.25 4.16
CA LEU A 33 32.48 -11.43 3.61
C LEU A 33 32.55 -12.56 2.57
N GLN A 34 31.65 -13.54 2.68
CA GLN A 34 31.54 -14.68 1.78
C GLN A 34 30.52 -14.45 0.65
N GLY A 35 30.16 -13.20 0.36
CA GLY A 35 29.24 -12.84 -0.73
C GLY A 35 27.79 -13.24 -0.48
N ARG A 36 27.45 -13.55 0.79
CA ARG A 36 26.11 -13.89 1.28
C ARG A 36 25.50 -15.20 0.74
N GLY A 37 25.92 -15.71 -0.41
CA GLY A 37 25.32 -16.90 -1.04
C GLY A 37 25.84 -18.22 -0.48
N ALA A 38 24.93 -19.16 -0.20
CA ALA A 38 25.28 -20.53 0.09
C ALA A 38 25.40 -21.37 -1.19
N PHE A 39 24.30 -21.57 -1.91
CA PHE A 39 24.35 -22.00 -3.30
C PHE A 39 24.26 -20.80 -4.23
N VAL A 40 25.07 -20.77 -5.28
CA VAL A 40 25.16 -19.64 -6.21
C VAL A 40 25.08 -20.14 -7.65
N MET A 41 24.15 -19.58 -8.42
CA MET A 41 24.07 -19.75 -9.87
C MET A 41 24.46 -18.44 -10.54
N GLY A 42 25.55 -18.46 -11.31
CA GLY A 42 26.14 -17.27 -11.92
C GLY A 42 27.34 -16.71 -11.15
N SER A 43 27.67 -15.44 -11.38
CA SER A 43 28.80 -14.74 -10.76
C SER A 43 28.53 -13.23 -10.72
N SER A 44 29.10 -12.52 -9.75
CA SER A 44 28.96 -11.06 -9.65
C SER A 44 30.17 -10.40 -8.98
N TYR A 45 30.02 -9.11 -8.64
CA TYR A 45 31.01 -8.34 -7.91
C TYR A 45 31.17 -8.84 -6.46
N GLU A 46 30.08 -9.02 -5.70
CA GLU A 46 30.16 -9.49 -4.29
C GLU A 46 30.44 -10.99 -4.17
N ILE A 47 29.89 -11.79 -5.08
CA ILE A 47 30.01 -13.25 -5.07
C ILE A 47 30.60 -13.76 -6.39
N ASN A 48 31.92 -13.61 -6.51
CA ASN A 48 32.62 -13.91 -7.75
C ASN A 48 33.08 -15.37 -7.82
N ARG A 49 32.69 -16.06 -8.90
CA ARG A 49 33.00 -17.47 -9.14
C ARG A 49 34.51 -17.73 -9.18
N ASP A 50 35.25 -16.93 -9.93
CA ASP A 50 36.67 -17.19 -10.19
C ASP A 50 37.51 -16.99 -8.91
N VAL A 51 37.18 -15.98 -8.11
CA VAL A 51 37.78 -15.76 -6.78
C VAL A 51 37.52 -16.96 -5.87
N VAL A 52 36.28 -17.46 -5.83
CA VAL A 52 35.90 -18.61 -5.00
C VAL A 52 36.61 -19.88 -5.42
N LEU A 53 36.65 -20.17 -6.72
CA LEU A 53 37.35 -21.35 -7.25
C LEU A 53 38.86 -21.27 -7.01
N ALA A 54 39.47 -20.08 -7.11
CA ALA A 54 40.88 -19.87 -6.76
C ALA A 54 41.14 -20.09 -5.26
N ASN A 55 40.23 -19.66 -4.38
CA ASN A 55 40.32 -19.90 -2.94
C ASN A 55 40.18 -21.39 -2.60
N TYR A 56 39.32 -22.13 -3.31
CA TYR A 56 39.25 -23.59 -3.19
C TYR A 56 40.56 -24.26 -3.62
N ALA A 57 41.09 -23.91 -4.80
CA ALA A 57 42.31 -24.51 -5.34
C ALA A 57 43.54 -24.23 -4.47
N SER A 58 43.59 -23.05 -3.84
CA SER A 58 44.69 -22.65 -2.95
C SER A 58 44.52 -23.11 -1.50
N GLY A 59 43.35 -23.63 -1.11
CA GLY A 59 43.06 -24.03 0.27
C GLY A 59 42.87 -22.87 1.25
N ASN A 60 42.63 -21.65 0.76
CA ASN A 60 42.50 -20.43 1.58
C ASN A 60 41.07 -20.18 2.10
N TYR A 61 40.11 -21.04 1.77
CA TYR A 61 38.77 -21.03 2.37
C TYR A 61 38.83 -21.50 3.85
N PRO A 62 37.84 -21.20 4.71
CA PRO A 62 36.59 -20.48 4.45
C PRO A 62 36.64 -18.96 4.73
N ASN A 63 37.76 -18.43 5.23
CA ASN A 63 37.80 -17.06 5.78
C ASN A 63 38.21 -15.99 4.75
N THR A 64 38.38 -16.38 3.48
CA THR A 64 38.80 -15.45 2.42
C THR A 64 37.58 -14.82 1.72
N PRO A 65 37.60 -13.51 1.42
CA PRO A 65 36.52 -12.85 0.72
C PRO A 65 36.25 -13.43 -0.68
N THR A 66 35.01 -13.27 -1.14
CA THR A 66 34.55 -13.71 -2.48
C THR A 66 34.45 -12.58 -3.49
N MET A 67 34.65 -11.34 -3.04
CA MET A 67 34.44 -10.14 -3.84
C MET A 67 35.55 -9.98 -4.88
N ASN A 68 35.17 -9.57 -6.10
CA ASN A 68 36.09 -9.13 -7.13
C ASN A 68 35.85 -7.65 -7.46
N PRO A 69 36.71 -6.72 -6.97
CA PRO A 69 36.56 -5.29 -7.20
C PRO A 69 36.57 -4.85 -8.67
N ASP A 70 37.17 -5.65 -9.55
CA ASP A 70 37.31 -5.35 -10.97
C ASP A 70 36.13 -5.86 -11.82
N TYR A 71 35.23 -6.65 -11.20
CA TYR A 71 34.05 -7.17 -11.90
C TYR A 71 32.99 -6.07 -12.11
N VAL A 72 32.45 -6.00 -13.32
CA VAL A 72 31.42 -5.01 -13.69
C VAL A 72 30.08 -5.70 -13.87
N ASN A 73 29.19 -5.53 -12.89
CA ASN A 73 27.79 -5.92 -13.02
C ASN A 73 27.06 -5.06 -14.08
N PRO A 74 25.93 -5.55 -14.62
CA PRO A 74 25.01 -4.69 -15.36
C PRO A 74 24.54 -3.53 -14.48
N GLN A 75 24.28 -2.37 -15.08
CA GLN A 75 23.73 -1.24 -14.35
C GLN A 75 22.29 -1.51 -13.88
N LYS A 76 21.77 -0.67 -12.97
CA LYS A 76 20.35 -0.74 -12.58
C LYS A 76 19.45 -0.56 -13.80
N MET A 77 18.44 -1.40 -13.92
CA MET A 77 17.51 -1.49 -15.06
C MET A 77 18.17 -1.94 -16.38
N GLN A 78 19.42 -2.41 -16.35
CA GLN A 78 20.06 -3.06 -17.48
C GLN A 78 19.83 -4.57 -17.36
N TYR A 79 18.78 -5.06 -18.00
CA TYR A 79 18.34 -6.44 -17.85
C TYR A 79 19.13 -7.39 -18.76
N LEU A 80 19.38 -8.63 -18.29
CA LEU A 80 20.03 -9.68 -19.09
C LEU A 80 19.30 -9.97 -20.40
N ARG A 81 17.96 -9.92 -20.40
CA ARG A 81 17.10 -10.07 -21.60
C ARG A 81 17.62 -9.25 -22.78
N ASP A 82 18.01 -8.01 -22.50
CA ASP A 82 18.44 -7.03 -23.51
C ASP A 82 19.98 -6.95 -23.61
N ASN A 83 20.70 -7.56 -22.66
CA ASN A 83 22.16 -7.49 -22.52
C ASN A 83 22.75 -8.88 -22.18
N PRO A 84 22.63 -9.87 -23.10
CA PRO A 84 23.03 -11.25 -22.83
C PRO A 84 24.54 -11.42 -22.59
N GLY A 85 25.36 -10.42 -22.93
CA GLY A 85 26.80 -10.43 -22.66
C GLY A 85 27.17 -10.41 -21.17
N PHE A 86 26.23 -10.13 -20.27
CA PHE A 86 26.43 -10.23 -18.82
C PHE A 86 26.05 -11.61 -18.25
N ILE A 87 25.55 -12.55 -19.05
CA ILE A 87 25.16 -13.88 -18.54
C ILE A 87 26.39 -14.65 -18.05
N GLU A 88 26.34 -15.11 -16.80
CA GLU A 88 27.41 -15.86 -16.14
C GLU A 88 27.10 -17.35 -15.99
N THR A 89 25.83 -17.73 -16.03
CA THR A 89 25.38 -19.13 -15.95
C THR A 89 23.99 -19.24 -16.55
N SER A 90 23.76 -20.32 -17.28
CA SER A 90 22.47 -20.69 -17.84
C SER A 90 22.07 -22.14 -17.52
N ASN A 91 20.77 -22.41 -17.57
CA ASN A 91 20.19 -23.76 -17.46
C ASN A 91 20.61 -24.58 -16.23
N ALA A 92 21.07 -23.91 -15.17
CA ALA A 92 21.47 -24.56 -13.93
C ALA A 92 20.25 -24.90 -13.07
N SER A 93 20.32 -25.98 -12.31
CA SER A 93 19.24 -26.38 -11.41
C SER A 93 19.73 -26.86 -10.04
N LEU A 94 18.95 -26.53 -9.00
CA LEU A 94 19.15 -27.00 -7.64
C LEU A 94 17.83 -27.45 -7.03
N HIS A 95 17.74 -28.68 -6.57
CA HIS A 95 16.48 -29.15 -5.97
C HIS A 95 16.60 -30.26 -4.94
N ASP A 96 15.49 -30.47 -4.22
CA ASP A 96 15.30 -31.58 -3.28
C ASP A 96 16.32 -31.56 -2.13
N VAL A 97 16.54 -30.39 -1.52
CA VAL A 97 17.50 -30.18 -0.43
C VAL A 97 16.93 -29.43 0.76
N ASN A 98 17.45 -29.74 1.95
CA ASN A 98 17.20 -29.03 3.19
C ASN A 98 18.45 -28.28 3.62
N ILE A 99 18.42 -26.95 3.52
CA ILE A 99 19.56 -26.07 3.77
C ILE A 99 19.35 -25.23 5.04
N LYS A 100 20.35 -25.22 5.90
CA LYS A 100 20.31 -24.47 7.17
C LYS A 100 21.50 -23.54 7.31
N ALA A 101 21.25 -22.27 7.61
CA ALA A 101 22.28 -21.34 8.05
C ALA A 101 22.55 -21.52 9.56
N ILE A 102 23.83 -21.61 9.93
CA ILE A 102 24.29 -21.68 11.32
C ILE A 102 25.24 -20.50 11.56
N TYR A 103 24.88 -19.61 12.48
CA TYR A 103 25.74 -18.50 12.91
C TYR A 103 26.37 -18.84 14.25
N THR A 104 27.69 -18.97 14.30
CA THR A 104 28.44 -19.30 15.53
C THR A 104 29.00 -18.07 16.24
N GLY A 105 29.06 -16.92 15.54
CA GLY A 105 29.56 -15.66 16.07
C GLY A 105 28.46 -14.68 16.50
N SER A 106 28.87 -13.45 16.85
CA SER A 106 27.95 -12.34 17.17
C SER A 106 27.25 -11.77 15.94
N THR A 107 27.88 -11.88 14.76
CA THR A 107 27.27 -11.50 13.49
C THR A 107 26.35 -12.60 13.01
N LYS A 108 25.05 -12.32 12.98
CA LYS A 108 24.00 -13.27 12.60
C LYS A 108 23.19 -12.86 11.38
N ASN A 109 23.80 -12.12 10.47
CA ASN A 109 23.12 -11.55 9.31
C ASN A 109 23.86 -11.83 8.00
N GLY A 110 23.14 -11.63 6.89
CA GLY A 110 23.69 -11.66 5.54
C GLY A 110 23.76 -13.04 4.87
N GLY A 111 23.02 -14.05 5.33
CA GLY A 111 22.98 -15.35 4.65
C GLY A 111 21.80 -15.46 3.69
N TYR A 112 22.11 -15.75 2.43
CA TYR A 112 21.19 -16.09 1.35
C TYR A 112 21.30 -17.59 1.04
N GLY A 113 20.18 -18.31 1.06
CA GLY A 113 20.19 -19.76 0.85
C GLY A 113 20.62 -20.15 -0.57
N ILE A 114 19.93 -19.60 -1.57
CA ILE A 114 20.22 -19.81 -2.99
C ILE A 114 20.21 -18.44 -3.66
N ASN A 115 21.30 -18.11 -4.37
CA ASN A 115 21.47 -16.83 -5.03
C ASN A 115 21.62 -17.00 -6.55
N PHE A 116 20.79 -16.32 -7.31
CA PHE A 116 20.86 -16.19 -8.77
C PHE A 116 21.45 -14.81 -9.07
N VAL A 117 22.62 -14.79 -9.70
CA VAL A 117 23.39 -13.57 -9.95
C VAL A 117 23.93 -13.57 -11.38
N ASN A 118 23.39 -12.71 -12.23
CA ASN A 118 23.72 -12.72 -13.66
C ASN A 118 23.36 -14.07 -14.32
N ALA A 119 22.26 -14.69 -13.89
CA ALA A 119 21.84 -16.02 -14.34
C ALA A 119 20.65 -15.95 -15.30
N SER A 120 20.58 -16.93 -16.22
CA SER A 120 19.48 -17.05 -17.18
C SER A 120 18.90 -18.48 -17.24
N HIS A 121 17.59 -18.64 -17.30
CA HIS A 121 16.96 -19.97 -17.40
C HIS A 121 17.33 -20.95 -16.26
N CYS A 122 17.69 -20.42 -15.08
CA CYS A 122 18.09 -21.24 -13.94
C CYS A 122 16.91 -21.49 -12.99
N VAL A 123 16.92 -22.62 -12.29
CA VAL A 123 15.80 -23.03 -11.45
C VAL A 123 16.21 -23.54 -10.07
N ALA A 124 15.40 -23.26 -9.05
CA ALA A 124 15.55 -23.84 -7.71
C ALA A 124 14.20 -24.33 -7.15
N TYR A 125 14.08 -25.60 -6.78
CA TYR A 125 12.79 -26.13 -6.34
C TYR A 125 12.84 -27.23 -5.30
N ASN A 126 11.73 -27.45 -4.58
CA ASN A 126 11.67 -28.39 -3.46
C ASN A 126 12.77 -28.09 -2.42
N ILE A 127 12.75 -26.87 -1.89
CA ILE A 127 13.80 -26.36 -0.98
C ILE A 127 13.21 -26.15 0.41
N TRP A 128 13.82 -26.75 1.42
CA TRP A 128 13.52 -26.48 2.83
C TRP A 128 14.63 -25.62 3.43
N GLY A 129 14.29 -24.44 3.94
CA GLY A 129 15.23 -23.45 4.45
C GLY A 129 15.06 -23.19 5.94
N SER A 130 16.16 -23.02 6.67
CA SER A 130 16.17 -22.57 8.08
C SER A 130 17.29 -21.58 8.37
N GLY A 131 16.99 -20.53 9.14
CA GLY A 131 17.97 -19.55 9.63
C GLY A 131 18.44 -18.51 8.60
N TRP A 132 17.88 -18.52 7.39
CA TRP A 132 18.29 -17.62 6.32
C TRP A 132 17.71 -16.22 6.50
N THR A 133 18.51 -15.20 6.18
CA THR A 133 17.99 -13.82 6.08
C THR A 133 17.17 -13.62 4.81
N GLN A 134 17.41 -14.49 3.83
CA GLN A 134 16.68 -14.61 2.58
C GLN A 134 16.87 -16.02 2.01
N LEU A 135 15.80 -16.77 1.75
CA LEU A 135 15.95 -18.13 1.20
C LEU A 135 16.39 -18.07 -0.27
N ILE A 136 15.69 -17.29 -1.10
CA ILE A 136 15.97 -17.11 -2.53
C ILE A 136 16.38 -15.66 -2.81
N GLY A 137 17.55 -15.45 -3.41
CA GLY A 137 17.93 -14.17 -4.01
C GLY A 137 17.99 -14.26 -5.51
N MET A 138 17.28 -13.38 -6.20
CA MET A 138 17.40 -13.22 -7.64
C MET A 138 17.83 -11.80 -7.93
N GLY A 139 19.14 -11.58 -7.98
CA GLY A 139 19.73 -10.30 -8.31
C GLY A 139 19.87 -9.38 -7.11
N SER A 140 20.29 -8.14 -7.39
CA SER A 140 20.43 -7.09 -6.38
C SER A 140 20.34 -5.71 -7.05
N ASP A 141 20.04 -4.70 -6.24
CA ASP A 141 19.80 -3.31 -6.63
C ASP A 141 20.77 -2.32 -5.96
N THR A 142 21.82 -2.83 -5.29
CA THR A 142 22.74 -2.04 -4.48
C THR A 142 24.07 -1.85 -5.20
N THR A 143 24.30 -0.69 -5.82
CA THR A 143 25.57 -0.40 -6.52
C THR A 143 26.79 -0.57 -5.60
N PRO A 144 27.87 -1.24 -6.03
CA PRO A 144 28.11 -1.81 -7.37
C PRO A 144 27.54 -3.23 -7.61
N GLU A 145 26.93 -3.85 -6.61
CA GLU A 145 26.29 -5.16 -6.69
C GLU A 145 24.87 -5.07 -7.28
N THR A 146 24.79 -5.03 -8.61
CA THR A 146 23.53 -4.96 -9.35
C THR A 146 23.30 -6.13 -10.33
N PRO A 147 23.59 -7.40 -9.96
CA PRO A 147 23.35 -8.51 -10.86
C PRO A 147 21.90 -8.58 -11.32
N SER A 148 21.71 -8.90 -12.60
CA SER A 148 20.41 -9.06 -13.24
C SER A 148 20.11 -10.55 -13.45
N ASN A 149 18.85 -10.95 -13.60
CA ASN A 149 18.49 -12.30 -14.02
C ASN A 149 17.36 -12.27 -15.04
N ASP A 150 17.26 -13.31 -15.85
CA ASP A 150 16.18 -13.47 -16.82
C ASP A 150 15.71 -14.92 -16.93
N HIS A 151 14.39 -15.15 -16.85
CA HIS A 151 13.79 -16.49 -16.88
C HIS A 151 14.27 -17.41 -15.73
N CYS A 152 14.58 -16.86 -14.55
CA CYS A 152 14.96 -17.65 -13.37
C CYS A 152 13.75 -17.94 -12.47
N TYR A 153 13.59 -19.19 -12.05
CA TYR A 153 12.39 -19.65 -11.36
C TYR A 153 12.70 -20.34 -10.03
N ALA A 154 11.88 -20.10 -9.02
CA ALA A 154 11.91 -20.85 -7.79
C ALA A 154 10.51 -21.33 -7.37
N TRP A 155 10.39 -22.59 -6.96
CA TRP A 155 9.10 -23.11 -6.51
C TRP A 155 9.14 -24.19 -5.45
N ASN A 156 8.00 -24.41 -4.79
CA ASN A 156 7.86 -25.34 -3.68
C ASN A 156 8.90 -25.09 -2.59
N LEU A 157 8.85 -23.87 -2.04
CA LEU A 157 9.81 -23.35 -1.06
C LEU A 157 9.20 -23.43 0.33
N HIS A 158 9.93 -24.01 1.28
CA HIS A 158 9.50 -24.16 2.67
C HIS A 158 10.49 -23.47 3.62
N VAL A 159 10.17 -22.26 4.05
CA VAL A 159 10.89 -21.58 5.14
C VAL A 159 10.38 -22.15 6.46
N LEU A 160 11.13 -23.11 7.00
CA LEU A 160 10.82 -23.76 8.28
C LEU A 160 10.97 -22.75 9.43
N GLU A 161 12.05 -22.00 9.40
CA GLU A 161 12.37 -20.96 10.39
C GLU A 161 13.15 -19.82 9.71
N PRO A 162 12.61 -18.60 9.63
CA PRO A 162 13.39 -17.44 9.22
C PRO A 162 14.54 -17.15 10.19
N ASN A 163 15.52 -16.34 9.79
CA ASN A 163 16.51 -15.84 10.75
C ASN A 163 15.83 -15.02 11.86
N GLN A 164 15.97 -15.48 13.10
CA GLN A 164 15.28 -14.91 14.27
C GLN A 164 15.89 -13.59 14.77
N ASP A 165 17.12 -13.26 14.36
CA ASP A 165 17.79 -12.01 14.75
C ASP A 165 17.62 -10.91 13.68
N LYS A 166 17.74 -11.29 12.39
CA LYS A 166 17.59 -10.36 11.25
C LYS A 166 17.13 -11.09 9.99
N THR A 167 15.89 -10.86 9.59
CA THR A 167 15.36 -11.30 8.29
C THR A 167 15.11 -10.09 7.41
N TYR A 168 15.58 -10.12 6.15
CA TYR A 168 15.22 -9.09 5.17
C TYR A 168 13.93 -9.52 4.45
N TYR A 169 14.00 -10.65 3.76
CA TYR A 169 12.91 -11.22 2.97
C TYR A 169 12.90 -12.74 3.15
N SER A 170 12.03 -13.28 4.00
CA SER A 170 12.14 -14.67 4.44
C SER A 170 12.13 -15.70 3.29
N LEU A 171 11.24 -15.51 2.31
CA LEU A 171 11.12 -16.36 1.13
C LEU A 171 12.04 -15.90 0.01
N PHE A 172 11.89 -14.66 -0.47
CA PHE A 172 12.60 -14.23 -1.68
C PHE A 172 12.82 -12.72 -1.80
N PHE A 173 13.85 -12.35 -2.55
CA PHE A 173 14.01 -11.01 -3.13
C PHE A 173 14.32 -11.13 -4.62
N MET A 174 13.61 -10.37 -5.45
CA MET A 174 13.89 -10.25 -6.88
C MET A 174 14.28 -8.81 -7.21
N ALA A 175 15.47 -8.60 -7.76
CA ALA A 175 15.93 -7.27 -8.11
C ALA A 175 16.63 -7.24 -9.47
N ASN A 176 16.48 -6.10 -10.16
CA ASN A 176 17.10 -5.86 -11.47
C ASN A 176 16.86 -6.99 -12.49
N SER A 177 15.69 -7.64 -12.44
CA SER A 177 15.45 -8.92 -13.13
C SER A 177 14.16 -8.88 -13.95
N THR A 178 14.11 -9.72 -14.99
CA THR A 178 12.97 -9.82 -15.91
C THR A 178 12.46 -11.24 -16.03
N ASN A 179 11.16 -11.42 -16.25
CA ASN A 179 10.57 -12.74 -16.53
C ASN A 179 10.88 -13.80 -15.45
N CYS A 180 11.17 -13.41 -14.21
CA CYS A 180 11.48 -14.33 -13.11
C CYS A 180 10.22 -14.72 -12.35
N LYS A 181 10.27 -15.85 -11.64
CA LYS A 181 9.10 -16.39 -10.93
C LYS A 181 9.44 -16.96 -9.57
N VAL A 182 8.58 -16.69 -8.60
CA VAL A 182 8.51 -17.45 -7.34
C VAL A 182 7.08 -17.97 -7.15
N THR A 183 6.91 -19.29 -7.00
CA THR A 183 5.60 -19.91 -6.78
C THR A 183 5.61 -20.95 -5.66
N ASP A 184 4.47 -21.20 -5.03
CA ASP A 184 4.30 -22.27 -4.04
C ASP A 184 5.27 -22.11 -2.85
N GLY A 185 5.23 -20.92 -2.23
CA GLY A 185 6.11 -20.55 -1.12
C GLY A 185 5.38 -20.59 0.22
N TYR A 186 5.99 -21.22 1.22
CA TYR A 186 5.43 -21.42 2.56
C TYR A 186 6.41 -20.95 3.62
N GLN A 187 5.92 -20.12 4.55
CA GLN A 187 6.66 -19.80 5.78
C GLN A 187 5.89 -20.36 6.98
N TRP A 188 6.54 -21.24 7.74
CA TRP A 188 5.87 -21.98 8.82
C TRP A 188 6.01 -21.32 10.19
N SER A 189 7.15 -20.67 10.45
CA SER A 189 7.42 -19.94 11.68
C SER A 189 7.41 -18.43 11.43
N GLN A 190 6.97 -17.65 12.43
CA GLN A 190 6.98 -16.19 12.36
C GLN A 190 8.40 -15.62 12.48
N ILE A 191 8.59 -14.42 11.96
CA ILE A 191 9.72 -13.56 12.31
C ILE A 191 9.38 -12.92 13.67
N PRO A 192 10.32 -12.79 14.61
CA PRO A 192 10.05 -12.16 15.90
C PRO A 192 9.52 -10.73 15.77
N ASP A 193 8.54 -10.38 16.60
CA ASP A 193 7.98 -9.03 16.62
C ASP A 193 9.06 -8.00 16.99
N GLY A 194 9.02 -6.83 16.36
CA GLY A 194 9.95 -5.74 16.63
C GLY A 194 11.34 -5.89 16.00
N THR A 195 11.62 -6.94 15.21
CA THR A 195 12.87 -6.97 14.43
C THR A 195 12.93 -5.78 13.45
N PRO A 196 14.14 -5.26 13.14
CA PRO A 196 14.28 -4.07 12.28
C PRO A 196 13.73 -4.25 10.87
N ASN A 197 13.72 -5.48 10.37
CA ASN A 197 13.24 -5.84 9.04
C ASN A 197 12.51 -7.18 9.11
N GLY A 198 11.72 -7.46 8.08
CA GLY A 198 11.19 -8.79 7.83
C GLY A 198 9.90 -8.77 7.02
N SER A 199 10.05 -8.86 5.70
CA SER A 199 8.96 -9.13 4.77
C SER A 199 8.95 -10.60 4.35
N ALA A 200 7.86 -11.10 3.79
CA ALA A 200 7.89 -12.46 3.22
C ALA A 200 8.66 -12.48 1.90
N GLY A 201 8.36 -11.53 1.02
CA GLY A 201 9.12 -11.32 -0.20
C GLY A 201 9.01 -9.91 -0.73
N ALA A 202 9.96 -9.51 -1.55
CA ALA A 202 9.92 -8.22 -2.22
C ALA A 202 10.53 -8.26 -3.62
N THR A 203 10.18 -7.26 -4.42
CA THR A 203 10.83 -6.98 -5.70
C THR A 203 11.43 -5.58 -5.68
N ASN A 204 12.47 -5.32 -6.48
CA ASN A 204 12.87 -3.95 -6.84
C ASN A 204 13.42 -3.85 -8.26
N MET A 205 12.91 -2.93 -9.06
CA MET A 205 13.35 -2.70 -10.44
C MET A 205 13.20 -3.97 -11.31
N VAL A 206 11.97 -4.46 -11.41
CA VAL A 206 11.65 -5.71 -12.12
C VAL A 206 10.58 -5.50 -13.19
N GLU A 207 10.62 -6.32 -14.25
CA GLU A 207 9.59 -6.36 -15.29
C GLU A 207 9.07 -7.78 -15.52
N ASP A 208 7.77 -7.88 -15.71
CA ASP A 208 7.11 -9.11 -16.20
C ASP A 208 7.38 -10.35 -15.30
N CYS A 209 7.57 -10.14 -13.98
CA CYS A 209 7.82 -11.20 -13.00
C CYS A 209 6.53 -11.74 -12.35
N GLU A 210 6.57 -12.97 -11.84
CA GLU A 210 5.42 -13.63 -11.23
C GLU A 210 5.68 -14.07 -9.79
N ILE A 211 4.72 -13.80 -8.90
CA ILE A 211 4.68 -14.26 -7.52
C ILE A 211 3.34 -14.94 -7.30
N ARG A 212 3.31 -16.26 -7.11
CA ARG A 212 2.05 -17.01 -7.01
C ARG A 212 2.01 -18.00 -5.84
N ASN A 213 0.83 -18.31 -5.36
CA ASN A 213 0.60 -19.40 -4.39
C ASN A 213 1.49 -19.26 -3.12
N ILE A 214 1.46 -18.09 -2.48
CA ILE A 214 2.25 -17.84 -1.27
C ILE A 214 1.36 -18.02 -0.03
N TYR A 215 1.84 -18.77 0.96
CA TYR A 215 1.15 -19.02 2.21
C TYR A 215 2.04 -18.70 3.42
N VAL A 216 1.74 -17.58 4.08
CA VAL A 216 2.40 -17.14 5.32
C VAL A 216 1.33 -16.86 6.37
N PRO A 217 0.95 -17.83 7.22
CA PRO A 217 -0.14 -17.65 8.16
C PRO A 217 0.17 -16.69 9.30
N ASN A 218 1.46 -16.47 9.58
CA ASN A 218 1.93 -15.50 10.55
C ASN A 218 3.32 -15.01 10.14
N LEU A 219 3.40 -13.78 9.64
CA LEU A 219 4.67 -13.16 9.25
C LEU A 219 5.44 -12.66 10.47
N GLY A 220 4.75 -11.97 11.39
CA GLY A 220 5.35 -11.23 12.49
C GLY A 220 5.37 -9.71 12.23
N ARG A 221 5.16 -8.90 13.27
CA ARG A 221 5.08 -7.43 13.20
C ARG A 221 6.47 -6.80 13.37
N THR A 222 7.29 -6.96 12.35
CA THR A 222 8.59 -6.30 12.19
C THR A 222 8.43 -4.82 11.78
N ALA A 223 9.52 -4.05 11.77
CA ALA A 223 9.46 -2.64 11.33
C ALA A 223 9.11 -2.50 9.82
N SER A 224 9.47 -3.49 8.99
CA SER A 224 9.12 -3.59 7.57
C SER A 224 8.36 -4.91 7.31
N SER A 225 7.13 -4.97 7.81
CA SER A 225 6.28 -6.17 7.85
C SER A 225 5.29 -6.21 6.68
N GLU A 226 5.77 -6.04 5.46
CA GLU A 226 5.01 -6.35 4.25
C GLU A 226 5.03 -7.87 3.98
N GLY A 227 3.90 -8.47 3.65
CA GLY A 227 3.88 -9.82 3.10
C GLY A 227 4.65 -9.85 1.79
N ILE A 228 4.06 -9.28 0.73
CA ILE A 228 4.73 -9.08 -0.55
C ILE A 228 4.84 -7.58 -0.84
N LEU A 229 6.06 -7.08 -1.04
CA LEU A 229 6.32 -5.71 -1.48
C LEU A 229 6.72 -5.67 -2.96
N LEU A 230 5.87 -5.07 -3.80
CA LEU A 230 6.24 -4.70 -5.15
C LEU A 230 6.86 -3.30 -5.16
N ASN A 231 8.18 -3.20 -5.04
CA ASN A 231 8.91 -1.95 -5.25
C ASN A 231 9.37 -1.86 -6.71
N ASN A 232 9.19 -0.71 -7.36
CA ASN A 232 9.56 -0.43 -8.75
C ASN A 232 9.33 -1.66 -9.67
N ALA A 233 8.09 -2.09 -9.76
CA ALA A 233 7.68 -3.25 -10.55
C ALA A 233 6.69 -2.80 -11.63
N LYS A 234 6.78 -3.37 -12.82
CA LYS A 234 5.75 -3.22 -13.87
C LYS A 234 5.51 -4.53 -14.61
N GLY A 235 4.31 -4.72 -15.13
CA GLY A 235 3.89 -5.96 -15.80
C GLY A 235 3.88 -7.20 -14.91
N CYS A 236 4.08 -7.05 -13.60
CA CYS A 236 4.23 -8.18 -12.69
C CYS A 236 2.87 -8.72 -12.23
N THR A 237 2.83 -10.00 -11.88
CA THR A 237 1.64 -10.66 -11.33
C THR A 237 1.89 -11.13 -9.91
N VAL A 238 1.00 -10.76 -8.98
CA VAL A 238 0.91 -11.31 -7.63
C VAL A 238 -0.45 -11.99 -7.49
N ASP A 239 -0.48 -13.32 -7.40
CA ASP A 239 -1.73 -14.09 -7.42
C ASP A 239 -1.79 -15.17 -6.35
N ASN A 240 -2.98 -15.38 -5.77
CA ASN A 240 -3.26 -16.43 -4.80
C ASN A 240 -2.30 -16.40 -3.60
N VAL A 241 -2.36 -15.31 -2.84
CA VAL A 241 -1.46 -15.06 -1.70
C VAL A 241 -2.27 -14.97 -0.41
N TYR A 242 -1.87 -15.74 0.61
CA TYR A 242 -2.37 -15.64 1.97
C TYR A 242 -1.28 -15.14 2.91
N ILE A 243 -1.52 -13.99 3.55
CA ILE A 243 -0.61 -13.41 4.56
C ILE A 243 -1.38 -13.12 5.85
N GLY A 244 -0.84 -13.58 6.98
CA GLY A 244 -1.35 -13.29 8.31
C GLY A 244 -0.36 -12.50 9.17
N ASN A 245 -0.89 -11.71 10.11
CA ASN A 245 -0.14 -10.96 11.11
C ASN A 245 1.01 -10.12 10.52
N ALA A 246 0.67 -9.21 9.60
CA ALA A 246 1.60 -8.33 8.90
C ALA A 246 1.12 -6.87 8.91
N THR A 247 1.98 -5.90 8.64
CA THR A 247 1.55 -4.52 8.37
C THR A 247 0.62 -4.48 7.15
N SER A 248 1.05 -5.06 6.04
CA SER A 248 0.19 -5.26 4.87
C SER A 248 0.42 -6.60 4.21
N ALA A 249 -0.63 -7.26 3.69
CA ALA A 249 -0.45 -8.50 2.95
C ALA A 249 0.27 -8.25 1.62
N VAL A 250 -0.16 -7.24 0.85
CA VAL A 250 0.54 -6.78 -0.35
C VAL A 250 0.72 -5.27 -0.31
N SER A 251 1.91 -4.80 -0.62
CA SER A 251 2.22 -3.38 -0.80
C SER A 251 2.80 -3.11 -2.18
N THR A 252 2.52 -1.93 -2.72
CA THR A 252 3.22 -1.40 -3.90
C THR A 252 3.94 -0.11 -3.56
N PHE A 253 5.06 0.16 -4.23
CA PHE A 253 5.80 1.42 -4.16
C PHE A 253 6.56 1.68 -5.46
N TYR A 254 6.79 2.96 -5.78
CA TYR A 254 7.78 3.36 -6.78
C TYR A 254 8.45 4.65 -6.34
N ASP A 255 9.70 4.80 -6.77
CA ASP A 255 10.44 6.07 -6.80
C ASP A 255 11.07 6.33 -8.19
N VAL A 256 11.07 5.34 -9.08
CA VAL A 256 11.53 5.46 -10.46
C VAL A 256 10.34 5.51 -11.43
N SER A 257 10.25 6.59 -12.21
CA SER A 257 9.05 6.91 -13.01
C SER A 257 8.74 5.90 -14.12
N THR A 258 9.75 5.21 -14.66
CA THR A 258 9.61 4.22 -15.74
C THR A 258 8.83 2.97 -15.35
N PHE A 259 8.64 2.74 -14.04
CA PHE A 259 7.79 1.66 -13.52
C PHE A 259 6.32 2.06 -13.37
N ASN A 260 5.97 3.32 -13.65
CA ASN A 260 4.57 3.75 -13.79
C ASN A 260 4.10 3.60 -15.22
N ASP A 261 3.84 2.37 -15.63
CA ASP A 261 3.43 2.02 -16.98
C ASP A 261 1.96 1.57 -16.98
N ALA A 262 1.09 2.34 -17.65
CA ALA A 262 -0.34 2.02 -17.74
C ALA A 262 -0.63 0.87 -18.71
N ASP A 263 0.27 0.64 -19.68
CA ASP A 263 0.19 -0.45 -20.66
C ASP A 263 0.73 -1.77 -20.08
N LYS A 264 1.61 -1.67 -19.07
CA LYS A 264 2.11 -2.80 -18.26
C LYS A 264 1.71 -2.69 -16.78
N PRO A 265 0.41 -2.72 -16.46
CA PRO A 265 -0.04 -2.65 -15.07
C PRO A 265 0.38 -3.89 -14.28
N ASN A 266 0.68 -3.71 -12.99
CA ASN A 266 0.81 -4.85 -12.09
C ASN A 266 -0.57 -5.47 -11.81
N ILE A 267 -0.67 -6.78 -11.92
CA ILE A 267 -1.89 -7.54 -11.65
C ILE A 267 -1.79 -8.15 -10.25
N ILE A 268 -2.71 -7.79 -9.37
CA ILE A 268 -2.76 -8.28 -7.99
C ILE A 268 -4.10 -8.99 -7.80
N SER A 269 -4.10 -10.30 -7.62
CA SER A 269 -5.35 -11.06 -7.53
C SER A 269 -5.38 -12.13 -6.46
N ASN A 270 -6.58 -12.48 -6.00
CA ASN A 270 -6.80 -13.57 -5.06
C ASN A 270 -5.99 -13.41 -3.76
N ILE A 271 -5.99 -12.19 -3.21
CA ILE A 271 -5.26 -11.86 -1.99
C ILE A 271 -6.17 -12.11 -0.79
N ARG A 272 -5.71 -12.96 0.12
CA ARG A 272 -6.35 -13.22 1.41
C ARG A 272 -5.46 -12.70 2.53
N ALA A 273 -6.02 -11.89 3.42
CA ALA A 273 -5.29 -11.33 4.55
C ALA A 273 -5.98 -11.61 5.88
N ASN A 274 -5.18 -11.84 6.93
CA ASN A 274 -5.70 -12.01 8.29
C ASN A 274 -4.87 -11.23 9.33
N LYS A 275 -5.53 -10.47 10.22
CA LYS A 275 -4.85 -9.70 11.28
C LYS A 275 -3.79 -8.73 10.75
N CYS A 276 -4.04 -8.09 9.61
CA CYS A 276 -3.14 -7.09 9.03
C CYS A 276 -3.57 -5.66 9.39
N THR A 277 -2.68 -4.66 9.28
CA THR A 277 -3.15 -3.26 9.30
C THR A 277 -3.95 -2.97 8.03
N SER A 278 -3.45 -3.40 6.88
CA SER A 278 -4.16 -3.33 5.60
C SER A 278 -4.01 -4.63 4.83
N MET A 279 -5.03 -5.06 4.08
CA MET A 279 -4.84 -6.18 3.15
C MET A 279 -3.95 -5.74 1.99
N VAL A 280 -4.36 -4.72 1.22
CA VAL A 280 -3.50 -4.13 0.18
C VAL A 280 -3.18 -2.67 0.52
N SER A 281 -1.92 -2.27 0.34
CA SER A 281 -1.48 -0.88 0.53
C SER A 281 -0.77 -0.36 -0.72
N LEU A 282 -1.45 0.51 -1.46
CA LEU A 282 -0.95 1.05 -2.73
C LEU A 282 -0.19 2.35 -2.49
N ARG A 283 1.06 2.41 -2.97
CA ARG A 283 1.87 3.64 -3.11
C ARG A 283 2.38 3.81 -4.55
N ALA A 284 1.79 3.07 -5.49
CA ALA A 284 2.14 3.07 -6.90
C ALA A 284 0.92 3.22 -7.81
N LYS A 285 1.18 3.37 -9.11
CA LYS A 285 0.16 3.62 -10.13
C LYS A 285 -0.29 2.36 -10.87
N TYR A 286 -1.47 2.47 -11.47
CA TYR A 286 -1.98 1.57 -12.51
C TYR A 286 -2.15 0.09 -12.13
N ALA A 287 -2.03 -0.28 -10.85
CA ALA A 287 -2.27 -1.65 -10.43
C ALA A 287 -3.74 -2.05 -10.64
N ARG A 288 -3.97 -3.32 -10.98
CA ARG A 288 -5.30 -3.90 -11.17
C ARG A 288 -5.56 -4.98 -10.13
N LEU A 289 -6.56 -4.77 -9.28
CA LEU A 289 -6.83 -5.60 -8.10
C LEU A 289 -8.17 -6.33 -8.22
N LYS A 290 -8.20 -7.65 -8.00
CA LYS A 290 -9.43 -8.47 -7.98
C LYS A 290 -9.38 -9.66 -7.01
N GLY A 291 -10.53 -10.15 -6.55
CA GLY A 291 -10.60 -11.35 -5.70
C GLY A 291 -9.98 -11.11 -4.32
N LEU A 292 -10.25 -9.97 -3.72
CA LEU A 292 -9.66 -9.56 -2.45
C LEU A 292 -10.53 -9.98 -1.25
N ALA A 293 -9.93 -10.56 -0.21
CA ALA A 293 -10.65 -10.95 1.00
C ALA A 293 -9.82 -10.68 2.27
N ALA A 294 -10.32 -9.79 3.12
CA ALA A 294 -9.68 -9.45 4.40
C ALA A 294 -10.46 -10.04 5.58
N SER A 295 -9.73 -10.44 6.63
CA SER A 295 -10.29 -10.87 7.91
C SER A 295 -9.50 -10.23 9.05
N ASN A 296 -10.18 -9.60 10.01
CA ASN A 296 -9.53 -8.92 11.14
C ASN A 296 -8.46 -7.89 10.71
N CYS A 297 -8.57 -7.31 9.51
CA CYS A 297 -7.70 -6.23 9.07
C CYS A 297 -8.33 -4.89 9.43
N SER A 298 -7.52 -3.88 9.79
CA SER A 298 -8.08 -2.55 10.03
C SER A 298 -8.65 -1.94 8.75
N TYR A 299 -8.02 -2.22 7.60
CA TYR A 299 -8.45 -1.76 6.28
C TYR A 299 -8.31 -2.87 5.24
N GLU A 300 -9.20 -2.90 4.26
CA GLU A 300 -9.10 -3.75 3.07
C GLU A 300 -8.13 -3.13 2.05
N LEU A 301 -8.22 -1.82 1.87
CA LEU A 301 -7.34 -1.07 0.97
C LEU A 301 -6.81 0.17 1.66
N ASN A 302 -5.52 0.44 1.48
CA ASN A 302 -4.88 1.68 1.89
C ASN A 302 -4.29 2.38 0.66
N LEU A 303 -4.86 3.53 0.28
CA LEU A 303 -4.28 4.41 -0.74
C LEU A 303 -3.31 5.36 -0.02
N ALA A 304 -2.07 4.92 0.13
CA ALA A 304 -1.20 5.38 1.21
C ALA A 304 -0.50 6.74 0.96
N ASN A 305 -0.44 7.21 -0.28
CA ASN A 305 0.11 8.54 -0.65
C ASN A 305 -0.37 8.95 -2.04
N SER A 306 -0.14 10.21 -2.42
CA SER A 306 -0.57 10.79 -3.71
C SER A 306 -0.10 10.04 -4.96
N ASN A 307 0.90 9.17 -4.85
CA ASN A 307 1.33 8.29 -5.93
C ASN A 307 0.29 7.22 -6.28
N ALA A 308 -0.56 6.81 -5.33
CA ALA A 308 -1.64 5.85 -5.55
C ALA A 308 -2.72 6.45 -6.47
N SER A 309 -2.52 6.30 -7.78
CA SER A 309 -3.36 6.87 -8.84
C SER A 309 -3.40 5.96 -10.06
N GLY A 310 -4.48 6.04 -10.83
CA GLY A 310 -4.75 5.19 -11.99
C GLY A 310 -5.01 3.72 -11.66
N ASN A 311 -5.10 3.34 -10.38
CA ASN A 311 -5.35 1.96 -9.98
C ASN A 311 -6.81 1.59 -10.24
N VAL A 312 -7.06 0.32 -10.55
CA VAL A 312 -8.40 -0.23 -10.80
C VAL A 312 -8.66 -1.38 -9.82
N ILE A 313 -9.67 -1.22 -8.97
CA ILE A 313 -10.06 -2.18 -7.95
C ILE A 313 -11.45 -2.70 -8.33
N PHE A 314 -11.52 -3.98 -8.68
CA PHE A 314 -12.75 -4.62 -9.16
C PHE A 314 -13.65 -5.13 -8.03
N ASP A 315 -13.13 -5.28 -6.82
CA ASP A 315 -13.90 -5.71 -5.64
C ASP A 315 -14.59 -4.54 -4.94
N LYS A 316 -15.78 -4.81 -4.40
CA LYS A 316 -16.49 -3.87 -3.54
C LYS A 316 -15.86 -3.88 -2.16
N LEU A 317 -15.22 -2.77 -1.80
CA LEU A 317 -14.55 -2.62 -0.52
C LEU A 317 -15.42 -1.87 0.48
N THR A 318 -15.35 -2.27 1.74
CA THR A 318 -16.06 -1.66 2.86
C THR A 318 -15.15 -0.78 3.73
N ALA A 319 -13.85 -1.11 3.81
CA ALA A 319 -12.90 -0.42 4.67
C ALA A 319 -11.69 0.10 3.87
N VAL A 320 -11.74 1.37 3.48
CA VAL A 320 -10.64 2.04 2.74
C VAL A 320 -9.98 3.11 3.60
N ASN A 321 -8.65 3.07 3.68
CA ASN A 321 -7.83 4.13 4.28
C ASN A 321 -7.19 5.00 3.19
N PHE A 322 -6.98 6.27 3.53
CA PHE A 322 -6.37 7.25 2.66
C PHE A 322 -5.21 7.92 3.40
N GLY A 323 -4.04 7.89 2.81
CA GLY A 323 -2.84 8.49 3.38
C GLY A 323 -2.73 9.99 3.08
N ALA A 324 -1.62 10.57 3.51
CA ALA A 324 -1.36 12.01 3.35
C ALA A 324 -1.12 12.42 1.88
N GLY A 325 -1.26 13.71 1.59
CA GLY A 325 -0.92 14.30 0.29
C GLY A 325 -2.11 14.66 -0.60
N TYR A 326 -3.24 13.95 -0.46
CA TYR A 326 -4.49 14.26 -1.15
C TYR A 326 -5.68 14.21 -0.21
N LEU A 327 -6.73 14.96 -0.56
CA LEU A 327 -8.04 14.71 0.03
C LEU A 327 -8.54 13.35 -0.49
N PRO A 328 -9.26 12.55 0.31
CA PRO A 328 -9.81 11.28 -0.13
C PRO A 328 -10.73 11.35 -1.34
N LEU A 329 -11.35 12.51 -1.58
CA LEU A 329 -12.01 12.77 -2.86
C LEU A 329 -11.06 12.65 -4.05
N ASN A 330 -9.87 13.23 -3.98
CA ASN A 330 -8.88 13.12 -5.04
C ASN A 330 -8.38 11.68 -5.19
N TYR A 331 -8.21 10.94 -4.09
CA TYR A 331 -7.85 9.53 -4.17
C TYR A 331 -8.88 8.69 -4.91
N ILE A 332 -10.16 8.83 -4.59
CA ILE A 332 -11.23 8.10 -5.27
C ILE A 332 -11.43 8.60 -6.70
N GLN A 333 -11.17 9.89 -7.00
CA GLN A 333 -11.22 10.38 -8.38
C GLN A 333 -10.05 9.87 -9.22
N ASN A 334 -8.87 9.75 -8.61
CA ASN A 334 -7.67 9.32 -9.29
C ASN A 334 -7.60 7.80 -9.44
N ASN A 335 -8.48 7.02 -8.82
CA ASN A 335 -8.52 5.56 -8.92
C ASN A 335 -9.94 5.10 -9.27
N SER A 336 -10.08 3.90 -9.81
CA SER A 336 -11.39 3.28 -10.05
C SER A 336 -11.67 2.25 -8.96
N LEU A 337 -12.58 2.54 -8.03
CA LEU A 337 -12.96 1.61 -6.96
C LEU A 337 -14.39 1.10 -7.18
N ALA A 338 -14.54 -0.21 -7.39
CA ALA A 338 -15.86 -0.82 -7.50
C ALA A 338 -16.68 -0.57 -6.22
N GLY A 339 -17.98 -0.27 -6.40
CA GLY A 339 -18.87 0.10 -5.32
C GLY A 339 -18.81 1.59 -4.95
N TRP A 340 -17.65 2.24 -4.91
CA TRP A 340 -17.55 3.65 -4.48
C TRP A 340 -17.80 4.63 -5.63
N VAL A 341 -18.94 5.33 -5.59
CA VAL A 341 -19.31 6.27 -6.66
C VAL A 341 -19.46 7.68 -6.11
N LYS A 342 -18.77 8.64 -6.74
CA LYS A 342 -18.96 10.08 -6.48
C LYS A 342 -20.37 10.44 -6.89
N ALA A 343 -21.11 11.09 -6.01
CA ALA A 343 -22.41 11.64 -6.32
C ALA A 343 -22.57 13.04 -5.75
N THR A 344 -23.48 13.78 -6.34
CA THR A 344 -23.83 15.13 -5.93
C THR A 344 -25.32 15.21 -5.70
N LYS A 345 -25.74 15.87 -4.62
CA LYS A 345 -27.13 16.19 -4.34
C LYS A 345 -27.26 17.70 -4.27
N VAL A 346 -28.07 18.26 -5.17
CA VAL A 346 -28.46 19.66 -5.12
C VAL A 346 -29.78 19.76 -4.36
N LEU A 347 -29.81 20.63 -3.36
CA LEU A 347 -30.97 20.88 -2.51
C LEU A 347 -31.55 22.27 -2.81
N ARG A 348 -32.88 22.31 -2.80
CA ARG A 348 -33.62 23.57 -2.86
C ARG A 348 -33.71 24.15 -1.45
N PRO A 349 -33.33 25.41 -1.21
CA PRO A 349 -33.31 25.99 0.13
C PRO A 349 -34.64 25.87 0.88
N ILE A 350 -35.75 26.06 0.17
CA ILE A 350 -37.11 25.95 0.73
C ILE A 350 -37.41 24.55 1.31
N HIS A 351 -36.82 23.48 0.79
CA HIS A 351 -37.03 22.12 1.31
C HIS A 351 -36.22 21.83 2.59
N CYS A 352 -35.28 22.71 2.93
CA CYS A 352 -34.48 22.59 4.13
C CYS A 352 -34.92 23.59 5.21
N LEU A 353 -35.83 24.51 4.91
CA LEU A 353 -36.24 25.57 5.84
C LEU A 353 -36.97 24.99 7.05
N VAL A 354 -36.49 25.32 8.26
CA VAL A 354 -37.12 24.93 9.53
C VAL A 354 -38.01 26.05 10.08
N ASN A 355 -37.68 27.31 9.78
CA ASN A 355 -38.47 28.47 10.20
C ASN A 355 -39.87 28.50 9.53
N PRO A 356 -40.85 29.16 10.17
CA PRO A 356 -42.10 29.49 9.51
C PRO A 356 -41.88 30.42 8.31
N LEU A 357 -42.78 30.34 7.31
CA LEU A 357 -42.70 31.18 6.11
C LEU A 357 -42.86 32.69 6.40
N THR A 358 -43.32 33.06 7.60
CA THR A 358 -43.37 34.46 8.05
C THR A 358 -41.98 35.07 8.26
N ASP A 359 -40.94 34.24 8.39
CA ASP A 359 -39.56 34.70 8.60
C ASP A 359 -38.81 34.95 7.28
N VAL A 360 -39.47 34.70 6.13
CA VAL A 360 -38.97 34.97 4.79
C VAL A 360 -39.85 35.99 4.08
N VAL A 361 -39.23 36.89 3.31
CA VAL A 361 -39.93 37.96 2.57
C VAL A 361 -40.41 37.44 1.22
N ASN A 362 -39.61 36.61 0.57
CA ASN A 362 -39.88 36.02 -0.73
C ASN A 362 -39.22 34.64 -0.80
N TRP A 363 -39.87 33.67 -1.42
CA TRP A 363 -39.31 32.33 -1.59
C TRP A 363 -39.66 31.76 -2.95
N GLY A 364 -38.63 31.29 -3.66
CA GLY A 364 -38.80 30.54 -4.89
C GLY A 364 -38.84 29.04 -4.59
N VAL A 365 -39.76 28.31 -5.22
CA VAL A 365 -39.80 26.84 -5.19
C VAL A 365 -38.61 26.18 -5.92
N ASN A 366 -37.65 26.96 -6.41
CA ASN A 366 -36.49 26.48 -7.15
C ASN A 366 -35.17 26.76 -6.43
N LYS A 367 -34.69 28.01 -6.44
CA LYS A 367 -33.29 28.32 -6.12
C LYS A 367 -33.05 29.37 -5.03
N HIS A 368 -34.06 29.97 -4.40
CA HIS A 368 -33.82 31.05 -3.45
C HIS A 368 -34.83 31.15 -2.30
N LEU A 369 -34.34 31.62 -1.15
CA LEU A 369 -35.09 32.17 -0.01
C LEU A 369 -34.54 33.55 0.30
N GLU A 370 -35.41 34.55 0.34
CA GLU A 370 -35.10 35.91 0.78
C GLU A 370 -35.57 36.08 2.23
N THR A 371 -34.68 36.55 3.09
CA THR A 371 -34.95 36.59 4.53
C THR A 371 -35.57 37.90 4.97
N THR A 372 -36.27 37.85 6.11
CA THR A 372 -36.56 39.03 6.94
C THR A 372 -35.34 39.37 7.81
N THR A 373 -35.53 40.10 8.90
CA THR A 373 -34.53 40.32 9.96
C THR A 373 -34.44 39.16 10.95
N ALA A 374 -35.36 38.19 10.91
CA ALA A 374 -35.30 37.01 11.76
C ALA A 374 -34.10 36.11 11.39
N ALA A 375 -33.51 35.44 12.39
CA ALA A 375 -32.48 34.43 12.14
C ALA A 375 -33.08 33.25 11.35
N LEU A 376 -32.40 32.84 10.28
CA LEU A 376 -32.87 31.76 9.42
C LEU A 376 -32.09 30.49 9.71
N THR A 377 -32.80 29.36 9.82
CA THR A 377 -32.25 28.04 10.05
C THR A 377 -32.75 27.09 8.95
N LEU A 378 -31.80 26.47 8.26
CA LEU A 378 -32.05 25.38 7.35
C LEU A 378 -31.41 24.10 7.89
N LEU A 379 -32.15 23.01 7.85
CA LEU A 379 -31.71 21.69 8.29
C LEU A 379 -32.03 20.66 7.23
N TYR A 380 -31.06 19.80 6.93
CA TYR A 380 -31.25 18.67 6.03
C TYR A 380 -30.66 17.41 6.65
N PRO A 381 -31.48 16.39 6.97
CA PRO A 381 -30.97 15.11 7.44
C PRO A 381 -30.22 14.41 6.30
N ILE A 382 -28.98 13.99 6.55
CA ILE A 382 -28.19 13.28 5.55
C ILE A 382 -28.76 11.86 5.40
N PRO A 383 -29.23 11.45 4.21
CA PRO A 383 -29.76 10.11 3.99
C PRO A 383 -28.70 9.03 4.15
N ASP A 384 -29.13 7.83 4.55
CA ASP A 384 -28.31 6.64 4.77
C ASP A 384 -27.52 6.15 3.54
N TYR A 385 -28.00 6.46 2.34
CA TYR A 385 -27.30 6.17 1.08
C TYR A 385 -26.06 7.06 0.88
N MET A 386 -25.94 8.20 1.59
CA MET A 386 -24.76 9.07 1.57
C MET A 386 -23.75 8.61 2.62
N LYS A 387 -22.91 7.65 2.25
CA LYS A 387 -21.97 6.98 3.19
C LYS A 387 -20.83 7.86 3.69
N ALA A 388 -20.46 8.88 2.92
CA ALA A 388 -19.43 9.82 3.33
C ALA A 388 -19.61 11.17 2.66
N ILE A 389 -19.67 12.24 3.44
CA ILE A 389 -19.82 13.63 2.95
C ILE A 389 -18.43 14.23 2.74
N ALA A 390 -18.11 14.61 1.51
CA ALA A 390 -16.81 15.21 1.20
C ALA A 390 -16.85 16.74 1.37
N GLN A 391 -17.93 17.36 0.89
CA GLN A 391 -18.05 18.81 0.80
C GLN A 391 -19.51 19.22 0.80
N VAL A 392 -19.79 20.36 1.42
CA VAL A 392 -21.04 21.09 1.26
C VAL A 392 -20.73 22.51 0.78
N ARG A 393 -21.44 22.94 -0.27
CA ARG A 393 -21.38 24.29 -0.84
C ARG A 393 -22.76 24.90 -0.78
N CYS A 394 -22.85 26.18 -0.46
CA CYS A 394 -24.06 26.95 -0.73
C CYS A 394 -23.73 28.31 -1.33
N PHE A 395 -24.59 28.76 -2.24
CA PHE A 395 -24.55 30.13 -2.74
C PHE A 395 -25.44 31.03 -1.88
N PHE A 396 -25.07 32.30 -1.77
CA PHE A 396 -25.83 33.28 -1.01
C PHE A 396 -25.68 34.69 -1.57
N SER A 397 -26.45 35.63 -0.99
CA SER A 397 -26.23 37.07 -1.13
C SER A 397 -26.45 37.76 0.22
N PHE A 398 -25.55 38.66 0.62
CA PHE A 398 -25.87 39.66 1.63
C PHE A 398 -26.55 40.86 0.99
N ALA A 399 -27.56 41.42 1.64
CA ALA A 399 -28.19 42.68 1.30
C ALA A 399 -27.20 43.84 1.48
N SER A 400 -27.47 44.97 0.81
CA SER A 400 -26.73 46.21 1.07
C SER A 400 -26.83 46.59 2.55
N ARG A 401 -25.74 47.11 3.13
CA ARG A 401 -25.60 47.52 4.53
C ARG A 401 -25.62 46.40 5.58
N SER A 402 -25.44 45.14 5.16
CA SER A 402 -25.39 44.00 6.09
C SER A 402 -24.12 43.96 6.97
N GLU A 403 -23.07 44.69 6.57
CA GLU A 403 -21.77 44.81 7.27
C GLU A 403 -21.82 45.69 8.53
N THR A 404 -22.95 46.32 8.82
CA THR A 404 -23.15 47.11 10.04
C THR A 404 -23.22 46.18 11.26
N ALA A 405 -22.52 46.52 12.35
CA ALA A 405 -22.45 45.66 13.53
C ALA A 405 -23.82 45.54 14.26
N PRO A 406 -24.26 44.32 14.65
CA PRO A 406 -23.59 43.05 14.41
C PRO A 406 -23.77 42.58 12.95
N LYS A 407 -22.67 42.18 12.30
CA LYS A 407 -22.64 41.81 10.88
C LYS A 407 -23.52 40.60 10.60
N SER A 408 -24.26 40.62 9.49
CA SER A 408 -24.93 39.40 9.00
C SER A 408 -23.91 38.31 8.74
N ARG A 409 -24.24 37.10 9.19
CA ARG A 409 -23.36 35.93 9.10
C ARG A 409 -24.12 34.73 8.60
N ILE A 410 -23.57 34.05 7.60
CA ILE A 410 -23.98 32.71 7.19
C ILE A 410 -22.98 31.69 7.70
N THR A 411 -23.47 30.61 8.30
CA THR A 411 -22.66 29.48 8.79
C THR A 411 -23.20 28.19 8.20
N ILE A 412 -22.33 27.34 7.66
CA ILE A 412 -22.65 25.97 7.25
C ILE A 412 -21.95 25.03 8.23
N SER A 413 -22.66 24.03 8.74
CA SER A 413 -22.09 23.01 9.61
C SER A 413 -22.67 21.65 9.28
N LEU A 414 -21.80 20.65 9.13
CA LEU A 414 -22.19 19.25 9.15
C LEU A 414 -21.98 18.73 10.57
N ARG A 415 -23.01 18.13 11.15
CA ARG A 415 -23.04 17.78 12.58
C ARG A 415 -23.57 16.37 12.75
N ARG A 416 -23.29 15.76 13.91
CA ARG A 416 -23.90 14.50 14.32
C ARG A 416 -24.38 14.56 15.76
N ILE A 417 -25.23 13.60 16.13
CA ILE A 417 -25.63 13.41 17.52
C ILE A 417 -24.40 12.96 18.34
N ALA A 418 -24.16 13.59 19.49
CA ALA A 418 -23.00 13.31 20.33
C ALA A 418 -22.95 11.88 20.87
N GLY A 419 -24.10 11.32 21.24
CA GLY A 419 -24.22 9.94 21.67
C GLY A 419 -25.67 9.45 21.68
N TYR A 420 -25.85 8.14 21.54
CA TYR A 420 -27.16 7.51 21.72
C TYR A 420 -27.34 7.10 23.19
N ASN A 421 -27.66 8.07 24.04
CA ASN A 421 -27.72 7.91 25.50
C ASN A 421 -28.96 8.56 26.17
N GLY A 422 -29.83 9.20 25.39
CA GLY A 422 -31.03 9.87 25.89
C GLY A 422 -30.80 11.24 26.56
N ASN A 423 -29.57 11.77 26.55
CA ASN A 423 -29.25 13.06 27.17
C ASN A 423 -29.58 14.24 26.25
N ILE A 424 -30.69 14.93 26.53
CA ILE A 424 -31.17 16.07 25.73
C ILE A 424 -30.33 17.35 25.90
N HIS A 425 -29.37 17.38 26.83
CA HIS A 425 -28.52 18.54 27.10
C HIS A 425 -27.16 18.47 26.38
N GLU A 426 -26.90 17.40 25.63
CA GLU A 426 -25.68 17.28 24.82
C GLU A 426 -25.78 18.10 23.52
N ASN A 427 -24.77 18.92 23.27
CA ASN A 427 -24.67 19.64 22.01
C ASN A 427 -24.25 18.67 20.89
N PRO A 428 -24.79 18.85 19.66
CA PRO A 428 -24.31 18.10 18.50
C PRO A 428 -22.82 18.30 18.28
N VAL A 429 -22.14 17.23 17.87
CA VAL A 429 -20.73 17.30 17.51
C VAL A 429 -20.62 17.87 16.10
N THR A 430 -19.97 19.02 15.97
CA THR A 430 -19.69 19.65 14.68
C THR A 430 -18.50 18.95 14.04
N GLU A 431 -18.74 18.28 12.90
CA GLU A 431 -17.70 17.54 12.18
C GLU A 431 -16.89 18.47 11.29
N ILE A 432 -17.60 19.31 10.52
CA ILE A 432 -16.99 20.36 9.71
C ILE A 432 -17.90 21.59 9.73
N SER A 433 -17.30 22.77 9.73
CA SER A 433 -18.03 24.03 9.68
C SER A 433 -17.23 25.07 8.94
N ASN A 434 -17.94 26.02 8.32
CA ASN A 434 -17.35 27.25 7.82
C ASN A 434 -18.39 28.37 7.91
N TYR A 435 -17.94 29.62 7.95
CA TYR A 435 -18.82 30.77 7.99
C TYR A 435 -18.29 31.92 7.13
N LYS A 436 -19.18 32.84 6.78
CA LYS A 436 -18.82 34.11 6.18
C LYS A 436 -19.67 35.22 6.80
N GLU A 437 -19.02 36.35 7.08
CA GLU A 437 -19.67 37.59 7.49
C GLU A 437 -19.70 38.55 6.32
N SER A 438 -20.76 39.37 6.26
CA SER A 438 -20.88 40.45 5.29
C SER A 438 -19.75 41.47 5.45
N SER A 439 -19.19 41.92 4.34
CA SER A 439 -18.03 42.82 4.34
C SER A 439 -18.21 44.09 3.50
N LEU A 440 -19.25 44.14 2.67
CA LEU A 440 -19.48 45.24 1.71
C LEU A 440 -20.73 46.04 2.06
N LEU A 441 -20.64 47.38 1.88
CA LEU A 441 -21.76 48.32 1.99
C LEU A 441 -22.86 48.07 0.94
N THR A 442 -22.49 47.47 -0.18
CA THR A 442 -23.39 47.08 -1.27
C THR A 442 -23.70 45.60 -1.20
N ARG A 443 -24.73 45.17 -1.94
CA ARG A 443 -25.04 43.75 -2.12
C ARG A 443 -23.78 42.91 -2.42
N GLU A 444 -23.59 41.84 -1.67
CA GLU A 444 -22.45 40.94 -1.78
C GLU A 444 -22.93 39.54 -2.15
N ASP A 445 -22.73 39.13 -3.40
CA ASP A 445 -22.93 37.73 -3.80
C ASP A 445 -21.73 36.88 -3.38
N GLY A 446 -22.01 35.65 -2.94
CA GLY A 446 -20.94 34.78 -2.48
C GLY A 446 -21.27 33.31 -2.55
N GLU A 447 -20.23 32.52 -2.35
CA GLU A 447 -20.29 31.11 -2.06
C GLU A 447 -19.62 30.82 -0.72
N LEU A 448 -20.17 29.85 0.00
CA LEU A 448 -19.58 29.32 1.21
C LEU A 448 -19.42 27.81 1.03
N VAL A 449 -18.22 27.33 1.29
CA VAL A 449 -17.85 25.92 1.18
C VAL A 449 -17.32 25.45 2.52
N THR A 450 -17.87 24.36 3.05
CA THR A 450 -17.23 23.58 4.10
C THR A 450 -16.84 22.23 3.52
N GLN A 451 -15.64 21.78 3.86
CA GLN A 451 -15.07 20.54 3.36
C GLN A 451 -14.26 19.86 4.45
N ALA A 452 -14.22 18.54 4.43
CA ALA A 452 -13.34 17.78 5.30
C ALA A 452 -11.89 17.91 4.82
N PHE A 453 -11.00 18.35 5.71
CA PHE A 453 -9.57 18.49 5.43
C PHE A 453 -8.80 17.26 5.90
N SER A 454 -7.78 16.85 5.14
CA SER A 454 -6.94 15.68 5.45
C SER A 454 -6.19 15.76 6.78
N THR A 455 -6.02 16.95 7.35
CA THR A 455 -5.24 17.18 8.58
C THR A 455 -6.02 16.93 9.86
N THR A 456 -7.36 16.89 9.80
CA THR A 456 -8.23 16.70 10.99
C THR A 456 -9.32 15.66 10.80
N THR A 457 -9.62 15.25 9.56
CA THR A 457 -10.60 14.21 9.20
C THR A 457 -10.07 13.39 8.01
N LYS A 458 -10.69 12.23 7.72
CA LYS A 458 -10.37 11.37 6.56
C LYS A 458 -10.75 12.05 5.22
N GLY A 459 -10.61 13.38 5.10
CA GLY A 459 -11.10 14.29 4.04
C GLY A 459 -12.48 13.96 3.43
N PHE A 460 -13.30 13.29 4.24
CA PHE A 460 -14.75 13.20 4.23
C PHE A 460 -15.20 12.96 5.67
N VAL A 461 -16.49 13.14 5.92
CA VAL A 461 -17.15 12.78 7.17
C VAL A 461 -17.96 11.51 6.92
N PRO A 462 -17.56 10.34 7.48
CA PRO A 462 -18.30 9.10 7.28
C PRO A 462 -19.63 9.14 8.03
N SER A 463 -20.66 8.51 7.46
CA SER A 463 -21.94 8.34 8.15
C SER A 463 -21.80 7.40 9.34
N GLU A 464 -20.97 6.36 9.25
CA GLU A 464 -20.78 5.32 10.26
C GLU A 464 -19.30 5.06 10.62
N GLY A 465 -19.03 4.42 11.77
CA GLY A 465 -17.69 4.12 12.26
C GLY A 465 -16.89 5.35 12.71
N SER A 466 -17.56 6.45 13.07
CA SER A 466 -16.91 7.65 13.60
C SER A 466 -16.66 7.50 15.11
N SER A 467 -15.53 8.01 15.60
CA SER A 467 -15.29 8.17 17.04
C SER A 467 -16.00 9.38 17.64
N ASN A 468 -16.55 10.27 16.80
CA ASN A 468 -17.03 11.59 17.20
C ASN A 468 -18.52 11.63 17.57
N GLY A 469 -19.21 10.49 17.63
CA GLY A 469 -20.61 10.41 18.05
C GLY A 469 -21.39 9.28 17.39
N ALA A 470 -22.72 9.38 17.40
CA ALA A 470 -23.59 8.31 16.93
C ALA A 470 -23.51 8.13 15.40
N ASP A 471 -23.45 6.88 14.96
CA ASP A 471 -23.47 6.50 13.55
C ASP A 471 -24.82 6.81 12.90
N ASN A 472 -24.76 7.09 11.59
CA ASN A 472 -25.89 7.38 10.70
C ASN A 472 -26.83 8.49 11.22
N SER A 473 -26.26 9.49 11.91
CA SER A 473 -26.98 10.60 12.54
C SER A 473 -26.58 11.99 12.01
N LEU A 474 -25.99 12.04 10.82
CA LEU A 474 -25.50 13.29 10.24
C LEU A 474 -26.64 14.21 9.81
N ASP A 475 -26.52 15.50 10.12
CA ASP A 475 -27.33 16.58 9.55
C ASP A 475 -26.48 17.70 8.97
N LEU A 476 -27.01 18.36 7.95
CA LEU A 476 -26.51 19.62 7.43
C LEU A 476 -27.32 20.75 8.05
N LEU A 477 -26.66 21.64 8.77
CA LEU A 477 -27.22 22.87 9.31
C LEU A 477 -26.65 24.09 8.59
N ILE A 478 -27.52 24.97 8.11
CA ILE A 478 -27.15 26.30 7.61
C ILE A 478 -27.89 27.35 8.42
N GLN A 479 -27.15 28.31 8.98
CA GLN A 479 -27.70 29.36 9.84
C GLN A 479 -27.33 30.74 9.34
N TRP A 480 -28.33 31.62 9.33
CA TRP A 480 -28.17 33.05 9.17
C TRP A 480 -28.40 33.74 10.51
N THR A 481 -27.38 34.40 11.03
CA THR A 481 -27.44 35.19 12.26
C THR A 481 -27.20 36.67 11.98
N ASN A 482 -27.70 37.52 12.87
CA ASN A 482 -27.73 38.99 12.69
C ASN A 482 -28.31 39.37 11.32
N ASN A 483 -29.43 38.74 10.99
CA ASN A 483 -29.94 38.75 9.65
C ASN A 483 -30.53 40.12 9.27
N VAL A 484 -30.37 40.53 8.03
CA VAL A 484 -30.95 41.75 7.48
C VAL A 484 -31.95 41.36 6.39
N ALA A 485 -33.06 42.10 6.31
CA ALA A 485 -34.06 41.86 5.28
C ALA A 485 -33.44 41.98 3.87
N GLY A 486 -33.71 41.01 3.01
CA GLY A 486 -33.14 40.95 1.67
C GLY A 486 -31.82 40.19 1.54
N ASN A 487 -31.37 39.47 2.59
CA ASN A 487 -30.35 38.42 2.43
C ASN A 487 -30.95 37.23 1.67
N TYR A 488 -30.14 36.54 0.87
CA TYR A 488 -30.60 35.41 0.07
C TYR A 488 -29.81 34.15 0.41
N GLN A 489 -30.52 33.10 0.80
CA GLN A 489 -30.01 31.73 0.72
C GLN A 489 -30.36 31.17 -0.66
N LYS A 490 -29.34 30.73 -1.41
CA LYS A 490 -29.51 30.10 -2.73
C LYS A 490 -29.21 28.61 -2.67
N GLU A 491 -29.19 27.96 -3.82
CA GLU A 491 -28.98 26.51 -3.97
C GLU A 491 -27.78 25.97 -3.17
N ILE A 492 -27.98 24.75 -2.65
CA ILE A 492 -27.04 24.04 -1.78
C ILE A 492 -26.61 22.77 -2.53
N GLU A 493 -25.33 22.47 -2.51
CA GLU A 493 -24.75 21.27 -3.11
C GLU A 493 -24.04 20.46 -2.03
N ILE A 494 -24.37 19.17 -1.96
CA ILE A 494 -23.67 18.18 -1.14
C ILE A 494 -22.94 17.23 -2.09
N THR A 495 -21.62 17.19 -2.00
CA THR A 495 -20.80 16.17 -2.66
C THR A 495 -20.54 15.03 -1.68
N TYR A 496 -20.91 13.82 -2.06
CA TYR A 496 -20.87 12.64 -1.21
C TYR A 496 -20.48 11.37 -1.97
N TRP A 497 -20.21 10.32 -1.21
CA TRP A 497 -19.97 8.98 -1.70
C TRP A 497 -21.15 8.07 -1.38
N ARG A 498 -21.53 7.25 -2.34
CA ARG A 498 -22.46 6.14 -2.14
C ARG A 498 -21.83 4.83 -2.54
N ILE A 499 -22.32 3.74 -1.94
CA ILE A 499 -22.03 2.40 -2.40
C ILE A 499 -23.06 2.03 -3.47
N SER A 500 -22.59 1.78 -4.70
CA SER A 500 -23.42 1.20 -5.76
C SER A 500 -23.58 -0.31 -5.50
N GLN A 501 -24.83 -0.75 -5.48
CA GLN A 501 -25.20 -2.16 -5.32
C GLN A 501 -24.78 -3.02 -6.48
#